data_AF-A0A7J5XNI8-F1
#
_entry.id   AF-A0A7J5XNI8-F1
#
_cell.length_a   1.000
_cell.length_b   1.000
_cell.length_c   1.000
_cell.angle_alpha   90.00
_cell.angle_beta   90.00
_cell.angle_gamma   90.00
#
_symmetry.space_group_name_H-M   'P 1'
#
loop_
_entity.id
_entity.type
_entity.pdbx_description
1 polymer ?
#
loop_
_entity_poly.entity_id
_entity_poly.type
_entity_poly.pdbx_seq_one_letter_code
_entity_poly.pdbx_strand_id
1 'polypeptide(L)'
;MIGYTLTRSTTTKEEQFKQVFKEMEFLGWYTTGGPPDASDIHIHKQVCEIIESPLFLKLNPLTKHTDLPVSVYESVIDIINGEATMLFAELTYTLATEEAERIGVDHVARMTATGTGENSTVAEHLIAQHSAIKMLHSRVRIILEYVKAVESGEVPFNHEILREANALCHRLPVLSTIKFKTDFYDQCNDVGLMAYLGTITKTCNSMNQFINKFNVLYDRQGIGRRMRGLFF
;
A
#
# COMPACT_ATOMS: atom_id res chain seq x y z
N MET A 1 -19.21 -15.25 34.62
CA MET A 1 -20.42 -14.65 34.02
C MET A 1 -20.10 -13.81 32.79
N ILE A 2 -18.98 -13.06 32.76
CA ILE A 2 -18.55 -12.25 31.59
C ILE A 2 -18.10 -13.12 30.40
N GLY A 3 -17.29 -14.17 30.63
CA GLY A 3 -16.83 -15.08 29.56
C GLY A 3 -17.98 -15.73 28.77
N TYR A 4 -18.97 -16.29 29.47
CA TYR A 4 -20.18 -16.86 28.84
C TYR A 4 -20.96 -15.88 27.95
N THR A 5 -20.98 -14.59 28.30
CA THR A 5 -21.64 -13.56 27.48
C THR A 5 -20.82 -13.24 26.24
N LEU A 6 -19.49 -13.18 26.36
CA LEU A 6 -18.58 -12.95 25.25
C LEU A 6 -18.73 -14.08 24.22
N THR A 7 -18.52 -15.33 24.64
CA THR A 7 -18.63 -16.54 23.79
C THR A 7 -19.96 -16.59 23.05
N ARG A 8 -21.08 -16.38 23.77
CA ARG A 8 -22.41 -16.41 23.16
C ARG A 8 -22.60 -15.29 22.14
N SER A 9 -22.12 -14.08 22.43
CA SER A 9 -22.24 -12.94 21.52
C SER A 9 -21.39 -13.10 20.26
N THR A 10 -20.18 -13.63 20.39
CA THR A 10 -19.26 -13.88 19.27
C THR A 10 -19.80 -14.98 18.37
N THR A 11 -20.29 -16.10 18.91
CA THR A 11 -20.87 -17.19 18.11
C THR A 11 -22.09 -16.71 17.31
N THR A 12 -23.01 -15.97 17.94
CA THR A 12 -24.16 -15.41 17.20
C THR A 12 -23.73 -14.43 16.11
N LYS A 13 -22.69 -13.63 16.35
CA LYS A 13 -22.20 -12.67 15.35
C LYS A 13 -21.48 -13.37 14.19
N GLU A 14 -20.74 -14.42 14.48
CA GLU A 14 -20.08 -15.27 13.49
C GLU A 14 -21.10 -15.92 12.56
N GLU A 15 -22.17 -16.51 13.11
CA GLU A 15 -23.27 -17.09 12.32
C GLU A 15 -23.88 -16.07 11.36
N GLN A 16 -24.12 -14.83 11.80
CA GLN A 16 -24.61 -13.75 10.95
C GLN A 16 -23.61 -13.38 9.85
N PHE A 17 -22.32 -13.33 10.18
CA PHE A 17 -21.27 -12.95 9.23
C PHE A 17 -21.08 -14.02 8.14
N LYS A 18 -21.10 -15.30 8.52
CA LYS A 18 -20.98 -16.44 7.61
C LYS A 18 -22.14 -16.54 6.61
N GLN A 19 -23.28 -15.87 6.82
CA GLN A 19 -24.35 -15.79 5.82
C GLN A 19 -23.91 -15.04 4.54
N VAL A 20 -23.05 -14.03 4.70
CA VAL A 20 -22.59 -13.15 3.61
C VAL A 20 -21.13 -13.46 3.23
N PHE A 21 -20.28 -13.73 4.21
CA PHE A 21 -18.84 -13.93 4.05
C PHE A 21 -18.44 -15.34 4.48
N LYS A 22 -18.77 -16.34 3.65
CA LYS A 22 -18.56 -17.77 3.97
C LYS A 22 -17.08 -18.14 4.14
N GLU A 23 -16.22 -17.50 3.36
CA GLU A 23 -14.77 -17.78 3.30
C GLU A 23 -13.98 -17.08 4.41
N MET A 24 -14.57 -16.12 5.13
CA MET A 24 -13.89 -15.39 6.21
C MET A 24 -14.02 -16.14 7.52
N GLU A 25 -12.93 -16.31 8.25
CA GLU A 25 -12.89 -16.99 9.55
C GLU A 25 -12.57 -16.03 10.69
N PHE A 26 -13.07 -16.36 11.89
CA PHE A 26 -12.72 -15.63 13.10
C PHE A 26 -11.29 -15.99 13.50
N LEU A 27 -10.34 -15.12 13.14
CA LEU A 27 -8.90 -15.34 13.37
C LEU A 27 -8.43 -14.87 14.75
N GLY A 28 -9.16 -13.95 15.39
CA GLY A 28 -8.70 -13.30 16.60
C GLY A 28 -9.45 -12.01 16.91
N TRP A 29 -8.82 -11.13 17.68
CA TRP A 29 -9.46 -9.91 18.17
C TRP A 29 -8.50 -8.72 18.18
N TYR A 30 -9.06 -7.52 18.22
CA TYR A 30 -8.28 -6.29 18.27
C TYR A 30 -8.76 -5.34 19.36
N THR A 31 -7.85 -4.47 19.81
CA THR A 31 -8.17 -3.37 20.72
C THR A 31 -7.29 -2.16 20.43
N THR A 32 -7.60 -1.03 21.05
CA THR A 32 -6.82 0.19 20.94
C THR A 32 -6.07 0.51 22.22
N GLY A 33 -4.81 0.93 22.13
CA GLY A 33 -4.05 1.34 23.32
C GLY A 33 -2.54 1.39 23.11
N GLY A 34 -1.81 1.41 24.22
CA GLY A 34 -0.35 1.29 24.26
C GLY A 34 0.13 -0.15 24.10
N PRO A 35 1.28 -0.54 24.68
CA PRO A 35 1.74 -1.92 24.68
C PRO A 35 0.72 -2.89 25.32
N PRO A 36 0.77 -4.20 24.99
CA PRO A 36 -0.07 -5.20 25.62
C PRO A 36 0.05 -5.18 27.15
N ASP A 37 -1.08 -5.31 27.84
CA ASP A 37 -1.17 -5.30 29.29
C ASP A 37 -1.88 -6.56 29.85
N ALA A 38 -1.97 -6.64 31.18
CA ALA A 38 -2.60 -7.78 31.85
C ALA A 38 -4.11 -7.92 31.54
N SER A 39 -4.78 -6.82 31.20
CA SER A 39 -6.19 -6.86 30.80
C SER A 39 -6.35 -7.49 29.42
N ASP A 40 -5.40 -7.24 28.51
CA ASP A 40 -5.37 -7.89 27.20
C ASP A 40 -5.16 -9.40 27.35
N ILE A 41 -4.25 -9.85 28.22
CA ILE A 41 -4.04 -11.28 28.50
C ILE A 41 -5.34 -11.90 29.06
N HIS A 42 -6.05 -11.19 29.93
CA HIS A 42 -7.32 -11.67 30.48
C HIS A 42 -8.39 -11.90 29.40
N ILE A 43 -8.55 -10.94 28.48
CA ILE A 43 -9.50 -11.08 27.36
C ILE A 43 -9.03 -12.16 26.40
N HIS A 44 -7.73 -12.20 26.09
CA HIS A 44 -7.17 -13.19 25.18
C HIS A 44 -7.42 -14.62 25.65
N LYS A 45 -7.30 -14.90 26.95
CA LYS A 45 -7.68 -16.19 27.54
C LYS A 45 -9.14 -16.56 27.29
N GLN A 46 -10.06 -15.60 27.32
CA GLN A 46 -11.47 -15.83 27.00
C GLN A 46 -11.66 -16.13 25.50
N VAL A 47 -10.88 -15.50 24.63
CA VAL A 47 -10.90 -15.77 23.18
C VAL A 47 -10.29 -17.13 22.86
N CYS A 48 -9.28 -17.59 23.63
CA CYS A 48 -8.74 -18.94 23.54
C CYS A 48 -9.78 -20.04 23.85
N GLU A 49 -10.86 -19.72 24.56
CA GLU A 49 -11.98 -20.66 24.77
C GLU A 49 -12.85 -20.83 23.51
N ILE A 50 -12.73 -19.91 22.53
CA ILE A 50 -13.47 -19.92 21.27
C ILE A 50 -12.64 -20.56 20.15
N ILE A 51 -11.36 -20.16 20.04
CA ILE A 51 -10.41 -20.69 19.05
C ILE A 51 -9.08 -21.00 19.73
N GLU A 52 -8.40 -22.09 19.33
CA GLU A 52 -7.23 -22.59 20.04
C GLU A 52 -6.00 -21.66 19.97
N SER A 53 -5.87 -20.89 18.87
CA SER A 53 -4.71 -20.01 18.65
C SER A 53 -5.15 -18.66 18.04
N PRO A 54 -5.80 -17.78 18.83
CA PRO A 54 -6.24 -16.49 18.34
C PRO A 54 -5.05 -15.55 18.10
N LEU A 55 -5.13 -14.76 17.02
CA LEU A 55 -4.26 -13.59 16.89
C LEU A 55 -4.79 -12.42 17.72
N PHE A 56 -3.88 -11.64 18.28
CA PHE A 56 -4.19 -10.41 18.98
C PHE A 56 -3.61 -9.21 18.26
N LEU A 57 -4.44 -8.21 17.94
CA LEU A 57 -4.02 -7.00 17.25
C LEU A 57 -4.20 -5.78 18.15
N LYS A 58 -3.13 -5.00 18.35
CA LYS A 58 -3.17 -3.74 19.11
C LYS A 58 -2.96 -2.56 18.17
N LEU A 59 -3.95 -1.68 18.08
CA LEU A 59 -3.89 -0.45 17.29
C LEU A 59 -3.64 0.75 18.20
N ASN A 60 -2.66 1.60 17.89
CA ASN A 60 -2.42 2.82 18.65
C ASN A 60 -2.78 4.07 17.81
N PRO A 61 -3.97 4.67 17.98
CA PRO A 61 -4.39 5.79 17.14
C PRO A 61 -3.64 7.10 17.46
N LEU A 62 -2.89 7.13 18.58
CA LEU A 62 -2.19 8.33 19.06
C LEU A 62 -0.71 8.34 18.68
N THR A 63 -0.20 7.27 18.07
CA THR A 63 1.21 7.22 17.71
C THR A 63 1.55 8.20 16.60
N LYS A 64 2.74 8.78 16.69
CA LYS A 64 3.29 9.72 15.70
C LYS A 64 4.29 9.06 14.76
N HIS A 65 4.43 7.74 14.83
CA HIS A 65 5.31 6.98 13.94
C HIS A 65 4.75 6.99 12.51
N THR A 66 5.65 6.93 11.52
CA THR A 66 5.30 6.88 10.09
C THR A 66 4.81 5.50 9.66
N ASP A 67 5.05 4.48 10.48
CA ASP A 67 4.66 3.10 10.21
C ASP A 67 3.20 2.89 10.65
N LEU A 68 2.52 1.93 10.01
CA LEU A 68 1.13 1.60 10.36
C LEU A 68 1.06 1.25 11.85
N PRO A 69 0.16 1.87 12.63
CA PRO A 69 0.24 1.84 14.09
C PRO A 69 -0.41 0.59 14.66
N VAL A 70 -0.03 -0.57 14.14
CA VAL A 70 -0.64 -1.86 14.39
C VAL A 70 0.47 -2.85 14.72
N SER A 71 0.34 -3.52 15.86
CA SER A 71 1.15 -4.68 16.22
C SER A 71 0.27 -5.91 16.31
N VAL A 72 0.78 -7.05 15.85
CA VAL A 72 0.08 -8.35 15.86
C VAL A 72 0.86 -9.29 16.78
N TYR A 73 0.15 -10.07 17.58
CA TYR A 73 0.74 -10.97 18.55
C TYR A 73 0.09 -12.36 18.49
N GLU A 74 0.88 -13.40 18.76
CA GLU A 74 0.40 -14.73 19.14
C GLU A 74 0.62 -14.98 20.63
N SER A 75 -0.13 -15.91 21.20
CA SER A 75 0.09 -16.37 22.58
C SER A 75 1.10 -17.50 22.63
N VAL A 76 2.10 -17.37 23.51
CA VAL A 76 3.04 -18.43 23.85
C VAL A 76 2.91 -18.75 25.34
N ILE A 77 2.96 -20.04 25.69
CA ILE A 77 3.00 -20.48 27.09
C ILE A 77 4.45 -20.75 27.46
N ASP A 78 4.95 -20.04 28.46
CA ASP A 78 6.29 -20.22 29.00
C ASP A 78 6.26 -20.44 30.52
N ILE A 79 7.30 -21.05 31.07
CA ILE A 79 7.41 -21.32 32.51
C ILE A 79 8.22 -20.20 33.15
N ILE A 80 7.53 -19.27 33.81
CA ILE A 80 8.16 -18.19 34.57
C ILE A 80 8.03 -18.52 36.05
N ASN A 81 9.16 -18.61 36.75
CA ASN A 81 9.22 -18.94 38.19
C ASN A 81 8.49 -20.25 38.57
N GLY A 82 8.46 -21.24 37.67
CA GLY A 82 7.82 -22.53 37.90
C GLY A 82 6.32 -22.56 37.61
N GLU A 83 5.71 -21.45 37.19
CA GLU A 83 4.30 -21.38 36.79
C GLU A 83 4.14 -21.17 35.28
N ALA A 84 3.23 -21.94 34.67
CA ALA A 84 2.88 -21.78 33.26
C ALA A 84 2.16 -20.43 33.05
N THR A 85 2.84 -19.51 32.38
CA THR A 85 2.40 -18.14 32.14
C THR A 85 2.21 -17.92 30.65
N MET A 86 1.07 -17.35 30.27
CA MET A 86 0.79 -16.94 28.90
C MET A 86 1.42 -15.56 28.63
N LEU A 87 2.17 -15.47 27.53
CA LEU A 87 2.86 -14.28 27.06
C LEU A 87 2.44 -13.97 25.63
N PHE A 88 2.63 -12.72 25.21
CA PHE A 88 2.46 -12.31 23.82
C PHE A 88 3.82 -12.24 23.12
N ALA A 89 3.92 -12.92 21.97
CA ALA A 89 5.04 -12.79 21.05
C ALA A 89 4.59 -11.98 19.84
N GLU A 90 5.33 -10.93 19.49
CA GLU A 90 5.00 -10.06 18.34
C GLU A 90 5.31 -10.77 17.02
N LEU A 91 4.39 -10.67 16.06
CA LEU A 91 4.47 -11.25 14.73
C LEU A 91 4.62 -10.17 13.66
N THR A 92 5.46 -10.46 12.67
CA THR A 92 5.53 -9.66 11.45
C THR A 92 4.33 -9.95 10.55
N TYR A 93 3.73 -8.92 9.97
CA TYR A 93 2.60 -9.06 9.06
C TYR A 93 2.79 -8.19 7.81
N THR A 94 2.01 -8.50 6.78
CA THR A 94 1.87 -7.69 5.57
C THR A 94 0.40 -7.47 5.29
N LEU A 95 0.02 -6.29 4.81
CA LEU A 95 -1.33 -6.06 4.33
C LEU A 95 -1.50 -6.72 2.96
N ALA A 96 -2.42 -7.68 2.88
CA ALA A 96 -2.91 -8.18 1.61
C ALA A 96 -4.12 -7.32 1.21
N THR A 97 -4.14 -6.84 -0.03
CA THR A 97 -5.28 -6.10 -0.59
C THR A 97 -5.74 -6.75 -1.87
N GLU A 98 -7.04 -6.96 -2.03
CA GLU A 98 -7.62 -7.35 -3.32
C GLU A 98 -7.60 -6.15 -4.29
N GLU A 99 -7.74 -6.37 -5.60
CA GLU A 99 -7.64 -5.30 -6.60
C GLU A 99 -8.66 -4.17 -6.39
N ALA A 100 -9.90 -4.52 -6.04
CA ALA A 100 -10.93 -3.53 -5.73
C ALA A 100 -10.60 -2.71 -4.47
N GLU A 101 -10.08 -3.39 -3.43
CA GLU A 101 -9.63 -2.74 -2.20
C GLU A 101 -8.43 -1.82 -2.45
N ARG A 102 -7.44 -2.30 -3.22
CA ARG A 102 -6.25 -1.53 -3.61
C ARG A 102 -6.65 -0.23 -4.29
N ILE A 103 -7.57 -0.28 -5.25
CA ILE A 103 -8.10 0.92 -5.95
C ILE A 103 -8.82 1.84 -4.96
N GLY A 104 -9.63 1.30 -4.05
CA GLY A 104 -10.36 2.07 -3.04
C GLY A 104 -9.43 2.79 -2.06
N VAL A 105 -8.46 2.06 -1.49
CA VAL A 105 -7.45 2.59 -0.57
C VAL A 105 -6.62 3.67 -1.25
N ASP A 106 -6.18 3.42 -2.47
CA ASP A 106 -5.40 4.36 -3.30
C ASP A 106 -6.21 5.64 -3.61
N HIS A 107 -7.51 5.52 -3.88
CA HIS A 107 -8.40 6.68 -4.02
C HIS A 107 -8.51 7.51 -2.72
N VAL A 108 -8.77 6.86 -1.58
CA VAL A 108 -8.88 7.54 -0.28
C VAL A 108 -7.56 8.21 0.12
N ALA A 109 -6.43 7.53 -0.08
CA ALA A 109 -5.11 8.07 0.20
C ALA A 109 -4.82 9.33 -0.63
N ARG A 110 -5.19 9.32 -1.93
CA ARG A 110 -5.06 10.49 -2.81
C ARG A 110 -5.95 11.65 -2.39
N MET A 111 -7.22 11.41 -2.06
CA MET A 111 -8.14 12.47 -1.62
C MET A 111 -7.61 13.26 -0.42
N THR A 112 -6.82 12.61 0.43
CA THR A 112 -6.24 13.21 1.63
C THR A 112 -4.95 14.00 1.31
N ALA A 113 -4.23 13.64 0.24
CA ALA A 113 -2.97 14.26 -0.16
C ALA A 113 -3.15 15.40 -1.19
N THR A 114 -4.28 15.46 -1.89
CA THR A 114 -4.48 16.38 -3.01
C THR A 114 -5.79 17.13 -2.86
N GLY A 115 -5.72 18.43 -2.56
CA GLY A 115 -6.88 19.31 -2.70
C GLY A 115 -7.34 19.35 -4.14
N THR A 116 -8.50 18.74 -4.42
CA THR A 116 -9.46 19.00 -5.52
C THR A 116 -8.93 19.50 -6.88
N GLY A 117 -7.75 19.04 -7.31
CA GLY A 117 -7.16 19.36 -8.60
C GLY A 117 -6.82 18.06 -9.31
N GLU A 118 -7.26 17.95 -10.57
CA GLU A 118 -6.92 16.83 -11.47
C GLU A 118 -5.39 16.72 -11.59
N ASN A 119 -4.77 15.92 -10.73
CA ASN A 119 -3.35 15.67 -10.82
C ASN A 119 -3.08 14.79 -12.04
N SER A 120 -2.09 15.20 -12.84
CA SER A 120 -1.63 14.41 -13.97
C SER A 120 -1.15 13.04 -13.49
N THR A 121 -1.48 11.97 -14.22
CA THR A 121 -0.94 10.61 -13.99
C THR A 121 0.59 10.58 -13.91
N VAL A 122 1.26 11.53 -14.56
CA VAL A 122 2.71 11.75 -14.46
C VAL A 122 3.12 12.20 -13.05
N ALA A 123 2.38 13.13 -12.46
CA ALA A 123 2.65 13.61 -11.10
C ALA A 123 2.46 12.47 -10.09
N GLU A 124 1.42 11.64 -10.26
CA GLU A 124 1.20 10.47 -9.42
C GLU A 124 2.35 9.46 -9.51
N HIS A 125 2.82 9.16 -10.72
CA HIS A 125 3.95 8.25 -10.92
C HIS A 125 5.24 8.77 -10.26
N LEU A 126 5.51 10.08 -10.38
CA LEU A 126 6.67 10.71 -9.76
C LEU A 126 6.58 10.70 -8.23
N ILE A 127 5.40 10.93 -7.66
CA ILE A 127 5.17 10.86 -6.21
C ILE A 127 5.41 9.44 -5.70
N ALA A 128 4.93 8.41 -6.40
CA ALA A 128 5.14 7.02 -6.03
C ALA A 128 6.63 6.64 -6.03
N GLN A 129 7.36 7.00 -7.10
CA GLN A 129 8.80 6.78 -7.17
C GLN A 129 9.55 7.52 -6.06
N HIS A 130 9.22 8.79 -5.84
CA HIS A 130 9.83 9.59 -4.78
C HIS A 130 9.58 8.98 -3.40
N SER A 131 8.37 8.50 -3.13
CA SER A 131 8.01 7.89 -1.86
C SER A 131 8.78 6.59 -1.61
N ALA A 132 8.95 5.75 -2.63
CA ALA A 132 9.78 4.54 -2.55
C ALA A 132 11.25 4.88 -2.25
N ILE A 133 11.81 5.88 -2.94
CA ILE A 133 13.19 6.35 -2.70
C ILE A 133 13.33 6.89 -1.28
N LYS A 134 12.37 7.70 -0.81
CA LYS A 134 12.36 8.27 0.53
C LYS A 134 12.29 7.18 1.61
N MET A 135 11.47 6.15 1.40
CA MET A 135 11.35 5.02 2.32
C MET A 135 12.66 4.23 2.39
N LEU A 136 13.27 3.91 1.24
CA LEU A 136 14.56 3.24 1.19
C LEU A 136 15.65 4.07 1.86
N HIS A 137 15.70 5.38 1.60
CA HIS A 137 16.65 6.29 2.23
C HIS A 137 16.52 6.28 3.76
N SER A 138 15.30 6.29 4.29
CA SER A 138 15.05 6.18 5.73
C SER A 138 15.63 4.89 6.32
N ARG A 139 15.40 3.75 5.65
CA ARG A 139 15.91 2.44 6.09
C ARG A 139 17.44 2.35 6.01
N VAL A 140 18.04 2.85 4.92
CA VAL A 140 19.51 2.91 4.76
C VAL A 140 20.14 3.81 5.82
N ARG A 141 19.48 4.90 6.20
CA ARG A 141 19.93 5.79 7.27
C ARG A 141 19.99 5.07 8.63
N ILE A 142 18.98 4.25 8.96
CA ILE A 142 18.98 3.44 10.19
C ILE A 142 20.18 2.47 10.21
N ILE A 143 20.47 1.81 9.08
CA ILE A 143 21.63 0.92 8.97
C ILE A 143 22.94 1.70 9.18
N LEU A 144 23.06 2.89 8.60
CA LEU A 144 24.22 3.75 8.78
C LEU A 144 24.40 4.18 10.26
N GLU A 145 23.31 4.57 10.92
CA GLU A 145 23.32 4.96 12.33
C GLU A 145 23.71 3.76 13.22
N TYR A 146 23.20 2.56 12.93
CA TYR A 146 23.60 1.33 13.62
C TYR A 146 25.10 1.03 13.47
N VAL A 147 25.64 1.08 12.25
CA VAL A 147 27.07 0.80 12.00
C VAL A 147 27.95 1.80 12.76
N LYS A 148 27.57 3.08 12.79
CA LYS A 148 28.29 4.11 13.57
C LYS A 148 28.23 3.85 15.08
N ALA A 149 27.08 3.43 15.60
CA ALA A 149 26.92 3.12 17.02
C ALA A 149 27.72 1.90 17.45
N VAL A 150 27.89 0.90 16.57
CA VAL A 150 28.80 -0.23 16.80
C VAL A 150 30.26 0.22 16.77
N GLU A 151 30.63 1.10 15.84
CA GLU A 151 31.99 1.67 15.76
C GLU A 151 32.36 2.51 16.99
N SER A 152 31.42 3.30 17.53
CA SER A 152 31.63 4.08 18.75
C SER A 152 31.58 3.25 20.04
N GLY A 153 31.18 1.97 19.96
CA GLY A 153 31.03 1.08 21.11
C GLY A 153 29.75 1.29 21.93
N GLU A 154 28.80 2.09 21.43
CA GLU A 154 27.49 2.32 22.08
C GLU A 154 26.58 1.07 22.00
N VAL A 155 26.74 0.26 20.95
CA VAL A 155 25.94 -0.94 20.69
C VAL A 155 26.86 -2.16 20.53
N PRO A 156 26.50 -3.33 21.08
CA PRO A 156 27.31 -4.53 20.95
C PRO A 156 27.45 -4.99 19.50
N PHE A 157 28.62 -5.53 19.18
CA PHE A 157 28.96 -6.03 17.85
C PHE A 157 28.09 -7.24 17.48
N ASN A 158 27.28 -7.12 16.42
CA ASN A 158 26.51 -8.23 15.87
C ASN A 158 27.06 -8.63 14.48
N HIS A 159 27.68 -9.81 14.40
CA HIS A 159 28.26 -10.32 13.16
C HIS A 159 27.22 -10.58 12.06
N GLU A 160 25.98 -10.93 12.41
CA GLU A 160 24.94 -11.26 11.44
C GLU A 160 24.46 -10.00 10.71
N ILE A 161 24.08 -8.96 11.47
CA ILE A 161 23.61 -7.67 10.93
C ILE A 161 24.70 -7.01 10.08
N LEU A 162 25.95 -7.02 10.56
CA LEU A 162 27.07 -6.41 9.83
C LEU A 162 27.40 -7.17 8.55
N ARG A 163 27.29 -8.50 8.53
CA ARG A 163 27.45 -9.30 7.31
C ARG A 163 26.37 -8.97 6.29
N GLU A 164 25.12 -8.81 6.72
CA GLU A 164 24.02 -8.41 5.84
C GLU A 164 24.18 -6.99 5.30
N ALA A 165 24.54 -6.03 6.15
CA ALA A 165 24.81 -4.66 5.74
C ALA A 165 25.96 -4.62 4.71
N ASN A 166 27.02 -5.40 4.93
CA ASN A 166 28.13 -5.50 3.99
C ASN A 166 27.70 -6.13 2.65
N ALA A 167 26.87 -7.18 2.68
CA ALA A 167 26.34 -7.80 1.48
C ALA A 167 25.44 -6.84 0.69
N LEU A 168 24.64 -6.01 1.37
CA LEU A 168 23.83 -4.97 0.75
C LEU A 168 24.70 -3.94 0.01
N CYS A 169 25.77 -3.44 0.65
CA CYS A 169 26.70 -2.49 0.03
C CYS A 169 27.35 -3.08 -1.24
N HIS A 170 27.74 -4.36 -1.21
CA HIS A 170 28.36 -5.03 -2.36
C HIS A 170 27.39 -5.34 -3.51
N ARG A 171 26.08 -5.32 -3.26
CA ARG A 171 25.06 -5.45 -4.31
C ARG A 171 24.76 -4.12 -5.01
N LEU A 172 25.25 -3.00 -4.49
CA LEU A 172 25.08 -1.68 -5.08
C LEU A 172 26.35 -1.28 -5.87
N PRO A 173 26.24 -0.68 -7.08
CA PRO A 173 25.03 -0.23 -7.77
C PRO A 173 24.53 -1.21 -8.86
N VAL A 174 23.30 -1.72 -8.66
CA VAL A 174 22.61 -2.67 -9.57
C VAL A 174 22.43 -2.12 -11.00
N LEU A 175 22.29 -0.80 -11.15
CA LEU A 175 21.92 -0.13 -12.40
C LEU A 175 23.10 0.25 -13.31
N SER A 176 24.32 -0.15 -12.96
CA SER A 176 25.53 0.35 -13.65
C SER A 176 26.05 -0.56 -14.78
N THR A 177 25.43 -1.74 -14.98
CA THR A 177 25.93 -2.72 -15.95
C THR A 177 25.72 -2.26 -17.39
N ILE A 178 26.64 -2.66 -18.28
CA ILE A 178 26.56 -2.33 -19.72
C ILE A 178 25.28 -2.92 -20.33
N LYS A 179 24.94 -4.16 -19.96
CA LYS A 179 23.71 -4.83 -20.40
C LYS A 179 22.47 -4.04 -19.99
N PHE A 180 22.39 -3.59 -18.74
CA PHE A 180 21.27 -2.77 -18.28
C PHE A 180 21.12 -1.50 -19.12
N LYS A 181 22.23 -0.80 -19.44
CA LYS A 181 22.17 0.41 -20.26
C LYS A 181 21.62 0.11 -21.66
N THR A 182 22.10 -0.95 -22.32
CA THR A 182 21.59 -1.35 -23.64
C THR A 182 20.10 -1.65 -23.59
N ASP A 183 19.68 -2.56 -22.69
CA ASP A 183 18.28 -2.95 -22.54
C ASP A 183 17.39 -1.73 -22.18
N PHE A 184 17.89 -0.80 -21.37
CA PHE A 184 17.21 0.44 -21.01
C PHE A 184 17.03 1.37 -22.21
N TYR A 185 18.07 1.56 -23.04
CA TYR A 185 17.95 2.39 -24.24
C TYR A 185 17.03 1.77 -25.27
N ASP A 186 17.06 0.45 -25.45
CA ASP A 186 16.15 -0.27 -26.35
C ASP A 186 14.69 -0.06 -25.89
N GLN A 187 14.43 -0.20 -24.58
CA GLN A 187 13.12 0.10 -24.01
C GLN A 187 12.70 1.57 -24.23
N CYS A 188 13.60 2.53 -24.03
CA CYS A 188 13.32 3.95 -24.29
C CYS A 188 12.96 4.20 -25.76
N ASN A 189 13.67 3.55 -26.69
CA ASN A 189 13.41 3.67 -28.12
C ASN A 189 12.02 3.11 -28.48
N ASP A 190 11.68 1.93 -27.97
CA ASP A 190 10.38 1.29 -28.23
C ASP A 190 9.20 2.10 -27.66
N VAL A 191 9.32 2.54 -26.41
CA VAL A 191 8.30 3.38 -25.76
C VAL A 191 8.19 4.72 -26.48
N GLY A 192 9.31 5.34 -26.84
CA GLY A 192 9.33 6.60 -27.59
C GLY A 192 8.67 6.48 -28.96
N LEU A 193 8.96 5.40 -29.69
CA LEU A 193 8.34 5.13 -30.99
C LEU A 193 6.83 4.94 -30.88
N MET A 194 6.37 4.09 -29.95
CA MET A 194 4.93 3.87 -29.74
C MET A 194 4.21 5.14 -29.30
N ALA A 195 4.80 5.91 -28.38
CA ALA A 195 4.24 7.18 -27.95
C ALA A 195 4.13 8.17 -29.13
N TYR A 196 5.15 8.24 -29.98
CA TYR A 196 5.15 9.09 -31.17
C TYR A 196 4.10 8.67 -32.20
N LEU A 197 3.91 7.36 -32.43
CA LEU A 197 2.80 6.87 -33.26
C LEU A 197 1.43 7.26 -32.66
N GLY A 198 1.30 7.20 -31.34
CA GLY A 198 0.12 7.69 -30.62
C GLY A 198 -0.12 9.19 -30.82
N THR A 199 0.93 10.02 -30.79
CA THR A 199 0.79 11.48 -31.02
C THR A 199 0.49 11.82 -32.47
N ILE A 200 1.03 11.09 -33.45
CA ILE A 200 0.65 11.21 -34.87
C ILE A 200 -0.83 10.87 -35.02
N THR A 201 -1.27 9.75 -34.44
CA THR A 201 -2.69 9.32 -34.50
C THR A 201 -3.61 10.39 -33.89
N LYS A 202 -3.23 10.96 -32.75
CA LYS A 202 -3.95 12.07 -32.12
C LYS A 202 -3.97 13.32 -33.02
N THR A 203 -2.86 13.65 -33.67
CA THR A 203 -2.76 14.77 -34.62
C THR A 203 -3.71 14.59 -35.81
N CYS A 204 -3.73 13.41 -36.42
CA CYS A 204 -4.66 13.08 -37.50
C CYS A 204 -6.11 13.17 -37.04
N ASN A 205 -6.43 12.69 -35.83
CA ASN A 205 -7.75 12.82 -35.24
C ASN A 205 -8.15 14.29 -35.04
N SER A 206 -7.26 15.12 -34.48
CA SER A 206 -7.50 16.56 -34.33
C SER A 206 -7.68 17.27 -35.68
N MET A 207 -6.94 16.87 -36.72
CA MET A 207 -7.12 17.39 -38.08
C MET A 207 -8.49 16.99 -38.66
N ASN A 208 -8.91 15.74 -38.48
CA ASN A 208 -10.26 15.31 -38.86
C ASN A 208 -11.35 16.09 -38.12
N GLN A 209 -11.18 16.35 -36.82
CA GLN A 209 -12.11 17.19 -36.06
C GLN A 209 -12.16 18.62 -36.60
N PHE A 210 -11.02 19.18 -37.02
CA PHE A 210 -10.98 20.49 -37.67
C PHE A 210 -11.74 20.50 -38.98
N ILE A 211 -11.51 19.51 -39.87
CA ILE A 211 -12.22 19.38 -41.15
C ILE A 211 -13.73 19.25 -40.91
N ASN A 212 -14.15 18.44 -39.94
CA ASN A 212 -15.56 18.29 -39.58
C ASN A 212 -16.18 19.62 -39.14
N LYS A 213 -15.50 20.38 -38.27
CA LYS A 213 -15.97 21.71 -37.84
C LYS A 213 -16.01 22.71 -38.99
N PHE A 214 -15.00 22.69 -39.87
CA PHE A 214 -14.94 23.52 -41.06
C PHE A 214 -16.13 23.24 -41.99
N ASN A 215 -16.39 21.96 -42.30
CA ASN A 215 -17.51 21.57 -43.15
C ASN A 215 -18.85 22.04 -42.57
N VAL A 216 -19.09 21.85 -41.26
CA VAL A 216 -20.34 22.32 -40.60
C VAL A 216 -20.52 23.84 -40.72
N LEU A 217 -19.43 24.62 -40.59
CA LEU A 217 -19.51 26.09 -40.67
C LEU A 217 -19.70 26.59 -42.11
N TYR A 218 -19.04 25.98 -43.09
CA TYR A 218 -19.06 26.44 -44.48
C TYR A 218 -20.19 25.85 -45.32
N ASP A 219 -20.74 24.69 -44.96
CA ASP A 219 -21.92 24.12 -45.64
C ASP A 219 -23.18 25.00 -45.45
N ARG A 220 -23.20 25.84 -44.38
CA ARG A 220 -24.22 26.89 -44.20
C ARG A 220 -24.21 27.96 -45.30
N GLN A 221 -23.09 28.20 -45.99
CA GLN A 221 -23.07 29.15 -47.12
C GLN A 221 -23.75 28.60 -48.38
N GLY A 222 -23.89 27.28 -48.52
CA GLY A 222 -24.61 26.63 -49.62
C GLY A 222 -26.14 26.76 -49.51
N ILE A 223 -26.67 26.74 -48.29
CA ILE A 223 -28.12 26.85 -48.02
C ILE A 223 -28.65 28.26 -48.31
N GLY A 224 -27.87 29.30 -47.98
CA GLY A 224 -28.24 30.70 -48.27
C GLY A 224 -28.32 31.03 -49.77
N ARG A 225 -27.58 30.29 -50.62
CA ARG A 225 -27.67 30.43 -52.08
C ARG A 225 -28.87 29.69 -52.69
N ARG A 226 -29.30 28.55 -52.13
CA ARG A 226 -30.47 27.80 -52.62
C ARG A 226 -31.81 28.49 -52.37
N MET A 227 -31.96 29.25 -51.27
CA MET A 227 -33.20 30.00 -51.00
C MET A 227 -33.42 31.19 -51.93
N ARG A 228 -32.38 31.73 -52.58
CA ARG A 228 -32.50 32.92 -53.44
C ARG A 228 -33.05 32.62 -54.84
N GLY A 229 -33.21 31.34 -55.20
CA GLY A 229 -33.77 30.90 -56.49
C GLY A 229 -35.24 30.45 -56.44
N LEU A 230 -35.93 30.61 -55.30
CA LEU A 230 -37.33 30.20 -55.10
C LEU A 230 -38.31 31.39 -55.06
N PHE A 231 -37.82 32.61 -55.31
CA PHE A 231 -38.62 33.83 -55.37
C PHE A 231 -38.35 34.58 -56.67
N PHE A 232 -38.68 33.99 -57.82
CA PHE A 232 -38.97 34.67 -59.09
C PHE A 232 -39.87 33.78 -59.94
#